data_AF-A0A1Q6FTK4-F1
#
_entry.id   AF-A0A1Q6FTK4-F1
#
_cell.length_a   1.000
_cell.length_b   1.000
_cell.length_c   1.000
_cell.angle_alpha   90.00
_cell.angle_beta   90.00
_cell.angle_gamma   90.00
#
_symmetry.space_group_name_H-M   'P 1'
#
loop_
_entity.id
_entity.type
_entity.pdbx_description
1 polymer ?
#
loop_
_entity_poly.entity_id
_entity_poly.type
_entity_poly.pdbx_seq_one_letter_code
_entity_poly.pdbx_strand_id
1 'polypeptide(L)'
;MIRKILTTYAARLDEYLARSHRQPEGVAEVGLIGSAGEQCPNKLVVSLVNLEREASGDGGYMQRAATGYAGRRQPLLLNMHIMMAAVYEDKRYAEALSVLSDALTFIQSLPRFEVGNESYTLELVPMSTTDLHNIWTTMGGQYYPSFICKVRGLTVDSAEIMSGSSMAGTTDVKT
;
A
#
# COMPACT_ATOMS: atom_id res chain seq x y z
N MET A 1 4.21 0.06 9.66
CA MET A 1 3.26 -0.89 9.03
C MET A 1 3.16 -0.69 7.51
N ILE A 2 2.57 0.39 6.99
CA ILE A 2 2.30 0.61 5.55
C ILE A 2 3.51 0.30 4.63
N ARG A 3 4.67 0.90 4.90
CA ARG A 3 5.91 0.66 4.14
C ARG A 3 6.25 -0.84 4.05
N LYS A 4 6.08 -1.59 5.14
CA LYS A 4 6.39 -3.03 5.20
C LYS A 4 5.46 -3.82 4.29
N ILE A 5 4.18 -3.47 4.24
CA ILE A 5 3.19 -4.14 3.39
C ILE A 5 3.54 -3.93 1.92
N LEU A 6 3.76 -2.68 1.51
CA LEU A 6 4.09 -2.35 0.12
C LEU A 6 5.41 -2.98 -0.32
N THR A 7 6.45 -2.88 0.51
CA THR A 7 7.77 -3.46 0.18
C THR A 7 7.75 -4.98 0.13
N THR A 8 6.98 -5.65 1.00
CA THR A 8 6.82 -7.10 0.95
C THR A 8 6.08 -7.52 -0.32
N TYR A 9 5.01 -6.82 -0.68
CA TYR A 9 4.27 -7.11 -1.89
C TYR A 9 5.11 -6.86 -3.15
N ALA A 10 5.78 -5.71 -3.22
CA ALA A 10 6.66 -5.37 -4.34
C ALA A 10 7.80 -6.38 -4.51
N ALA A 11 8.42 -6.86 -3.42
CA ALA A 11 9.48 -7.88 -3.51
C ALA A 11 8.98 -9.21 -4.08
N ARG A 12 7.76 -9.65 -3.72
CA ARG A 12 7.16 -10.88 -4.28
C ARG A 12 6.85 -10.72 -5.76
N LEU A 13 6.32 -9.56 -6.13
CA LEU A 13 6.04 -9.22 -7.52
C LEU A 13 7.33 -9.14 -8.35
N ASP A 14 8.37 -8.51 -7.81
CA ASP A 14 9.69 -8.42 -8.44
C ASP A 14 10.28 -9.81 -8.69
N GLU A 15 10.24 -10.70 -7.70
CA GLU A 15 10.70 -12.09 -7.85
C GLU A 15 9.93 -12.86 -8.94
N TYR A 16 8.61 -12.61 -9.05
CA TYR A 16 7.80 -13.20 -10.11
C TYR A 16 8.18 -12.65 -11.49
N LEU A 17 8.27 -11.32 -11.62
CA LEU A 17 8.56 -10.65 -12.90
C LEU A 17 10.00 -10.91 -13.37
N ALA A 18 10.96 -11.03 -12.47
CA ALA A 18 12.36 -11.32 -12.79
C ALA A 18 12.55 -12.66 -13.53
N ARG A 19 11.56 -13.56 -13.49
CA ARG A 19 11.57 -14.84 -14.21
C ARG A 19 11.41 -14.65 -15.73
N SER A 20 10.61 -13.67 -16.15
CA SER A 20 10.37 -13.34 -17.57
C SER A 20 11.10 -12.08 -18.05
N HIS A 21 11.36 -11.12 -17.15
CA HIS A 21 11.99 -9.84 -17.45
C HIS A 21 13.32 -9.73 -16.69
N ARG A 22 14.44 -10.09 -17.34
CA ARG A 22 15.75 -10.04 -16.67
C ARG A 22 16.30 -8.62 -16.66
N GLN A 23 16.33 -8.01 -15.47
CA GLN A 23 16.96 -6.71 -15.24
C GLN A 23 17.86 -6.78 -13.98
N PRO A 24 19.13 -6.32 -14.02
CA PRO A 24 20.04 -6.38 -12.88
C PRO A 24 19.54 -5.61 -11.65
N GLU A 25 18.87 -4.48 -11.86
CA GLU A 25 18.39 -3.59 -10.81
C GLU A 25 17.01 -3.98 -10.25
N GLY A 26 16.42 -5.09 -10.72
CA GLY A 26 15.05 -5.50 -10.42
C GLY A 26 14.00 -4.83 -11.33
N VAL A 27 12.84 -5.46 -11.45
CA VAL A 27 11.74 -5.09 -12.35
C VAL A 27 10.65 -4.33 -11.62
N ALA A 28 10.44 -4.56 -10.32
CA ALA A 28 9.41 -3.89 -9.53
C ALA A 28 9.91 -3.33 -8.21
N GLU A 29 9.43 -2.14 -7.84
CA GLU A 29 9.83 -1.48 -6.59
C GLU A 29 8.74 -0.57 -6.02
N VAL A 30 8.85 -0.25 -4.73
CA VAL A 30 8.03 0.80 -4.11
C VAL A 30 8.67 2.15 -4.37
N GLY A 31 7.92 3.08 -4.94
CA GLY A 31 8.44 4.40 -5.28
C GLY A 31 7.33 5.44 -5.43
N LEU A 32 7.74 6.70 -5.46
CA LEU A 32 6.87 7.79 -5.85
C LEU A 32 6.80 7.85 -7.37
N ILE A 33 5.61 8.05 -7.92
CA ILE A 33 5.38 8.24 -9.34
C ILE A 33 5.13 9.73 -9.59
N GLY A 34 5.74 10.29 -10.64
CA GLY A 34 5.49 11.69 -11.03
C GLY A 34 6.36 12.75 -10.35
N SER A 35 7.37 12.35 -9.59
CA SER A 35 8.46 13.25 -9.20
C SER A 35 9.37 13.45 -10.42
N ALA A 36 9.52 14.69 -10.88
CA ALA A 36 10.34 15.12 -12.02
C ALA A 36 11.86 14.92 -11.81
N GLY A 37 12.28 13.69 -11.51
CA GLY A 37 13.66 13.25 -11.68
C GLY A 37 13.78 12.62 -13.07
N GLU A 38 14.70 13.11 -13.89
CA GLU A 38 14.92 12.73 -15.30
C GLU A 38 15.23 11.24 -15.55
N GLN A 39 15.18 10.39 -14.52
CA GLN A 39 15.47 8.96 -14.65
C GLN A 39 14.17 8.16 -14.63
N CYS A 40 13.75 7.71 -15.81
CA CYS A 40 12.85 6.57 -15.93
C CYS A 40 13.58 5.35 -15.35
N PRO A 41 13.12 4.75 -14.25
CA PRO A 41 13.79 3.61 -13.64
C PRO A 41 13.72 2.37 -14.54
N ASN A 42 12.86 2.36 -15.56
CA ASN A 42 12.53 1.21 -16.37
C ASN A 42 11.99 0.06 -15.51
N LYS A 43 11.09 0.42 -14.59
CA LYS A 43 10.51 -0.48 -13.57
C LYS A 43 9.00 -0.33 -13.48
N LEU A 44 8.36 -1.37 -12.96
CA LEU A 44 7.01 -1.32 -12.45
C LEU A 44 7.02 -0.72 -11.04
N VAL A 45 6.57 0.52 -10.92
CA VAL A 45 6.55 1.24 -9.65
C VAL A 45 5.21 1.01 -8.94
N VAL A 46 5.30 0.61 -7.68
CA VAL A 46 4.18 0.44 -6.75
C VAL A 46 4.11 1.67 -5.85
N SER A 47 3.09 2.51 -6.05
CA SER A 47 2.89 3.74 -5.26
C SER A 47 1.59 3.71 -4.49
N LEU A 48 1.59 4.21 -3.25
CA LEU A 48 0.36 4.46 -2.50
C LEU A 48 -0.29 5.75 -3.01
N VAL A 49 -1.54 5.66 -3.47
CA VAL A 49 -2.27 6.83 -4.03
C VAL A 49 -3.41 7.30 -3.15
N ASN A 50 -4.03 6.42 -2.36
CA ASN A 50 -5.07 6.81 -1.42
C ASN A 50 -5.17 5.85 -0.23
N LEU A 51 -5.70 6.35 0.89
CA LEU A 51 -6.12 5.57 2.06
C LEU A 51 -7.58 5.88 2.36
N GLU A 52 -8.42 4.85 2.40
CA GLU A 52 -9.85 5.01 2.64
C GLU A 52 -10.29 4.16 3.83
N ARG A 53 -11.24 4.68 4.62
CA ARG A 53 -11.83 3.88 5.70
C ARG A 53 -12.67 2.75 5.11
N GLU A 54 -12.57 1.56 5.69
CA GLU A 54 -13.41 0.45 5.28
C GLU A 54 -14.88 0.74 5.68
N ALA A 55 -15.78 0.79 4.69
CA ALA A 55 -17.20 1.11 4.90
C ALA A 55 -17.92 0.12 5.85
N SER A 56 -17.38 -1.09 6.02
CA SER A 56 -17.91 -2.15 6.87
C SER A 56 -17.59 -1.96 8.37
N GLY A 57 -16.80 -0.96 8.75
CA GLY A 57 -16.38 -0.70 10.13
C GLY A 57 -17.34 0.15 10.97
N ASP A 58 -18.55 0.43 10.49
CA ASP A 58 -19.55 1.28 11.18
C ASP A 58 -20.56 0.50 12.03
N GLY A 59 -20.27 -0.79 12.29
CA GLY A 59 -21.03 -1.65 13.18
C GLY A 59 -20.79 -1.37 14.66
N GLY A 60 -21.32 -0.26 15.16
CA GLY A 60 -21.93 -0.19 16.49
C GLY A 60 -21.05 -0.11 17.76
N TYR A 61 -21.08 1.08 18.35
CA TYR A 61 -21.23 1.38 19.79
C TYR A 61 -20.54 0.46 20.83
N MET A 62 -19.55 1.04 21.51
CA MET A 62 -19.32 0.93 22.96
C MET A 62 -19.66 -0.43 23.59
N GLN A 63 -18.70 -1.35 23.60
CA GLN A 63 -18.76 -2.51 24.49
C GLN A 63 -18.54 -2.01 25.93
N ARG A 64 -19.64 -1.81 26.67
CA ARG A 64 -19.59 -1.53 28.11
C ARG A 64 -18.94 -2.73 28.81
N ALA A 65 -17.69 -2.58 29.25
CA ALA A 65 -17.13 -3.44 30.28
C ALA A 65 -17.83 -3.12 31.61
N ALA A 66 -18.31 -4.15 32.32
CA ALA A 66 -19.07 -4.01 33.57
C ALA A 66 -18.25 -3.44 34.74
N THR A 67 -16.95 -3.23 34.58
CA THR A 67 -16.05 -2.77 35.66
C THR A 67 -14.91 -1.92 35.07
N GLY A 68 -14.99 -0.59 35.22
CA GLY A 68 -13.88 0.33 34.97
C GLY A 68 -13.76 0.84 33.53
N TYR A 69 -13.71 2.17 33.39
CA TYR A 69 -13.50 2.86 32.12
C TYR A 69 -12.04 2.69 31.66
N ALA A 70 -11.77 1.66 30.87
CA ALA A 70 -10.64 1.65 29.94
C ALA A 70 -11.24 1.75 28.52
N GLY A 71 -11.41 2.97 28.02
CA GLY A 71 -11.89 3.21 26.67
C GLY A 71 -10.83 2.81 25.65
N ARG A 72 -10.75 1.53 25.27
CA ARG A 72 -9.91 1.10 24.14
C ARG A 72 -10.55 1.61 22.86
N ARG A 73 -9.84 2.47 22.15
CA ARG A 73 -10.29 3.00 20.85
C ARG A 73 -10.36 1.84 19.85
N GLN A 74 -11.47 1.73 19.12
CA GLN A 74 -11.66 0.69 18.11
C GLN A 74 -10.56 0.78 17.04
N PRO A 75 -10.06 -0.37 16.53
CA PRO A 75 -9.07 -0.36 15.47
C PRO A 75 -9.58 0.37 14.23
N LEU A 76 -8.70 1.15 13.60
CA LEU A 76 -8.99 1.84 12.36
C LEU A 76 -8.73 0.89 11.19
N LEU A 77 -9.82 0.43 10.58
CA LEU A 77 -9.80 -0.41 9.39
C LEU A 77 -9.69 0.45 8.13
N LEU A 78 -8.70 0.15 7.29
CA LEU A 78 -8.36 0.94 6.11
C LEU A 78 -8.19 0.06 4.87
N ASN A 79 -8.55 0.63 3.73
CA ASN A 79 -8.21 0.16 2.39
C ASN A 79 -7.08 1.03 1.84
N MET A 80 -6.03 0.40 1.33
CA MET A 80 -4.95 1.11 0.64
C MET A 80 -5.15 1.01 -0.87
N HIS A 81 -5.30 2.14 -1.53
CA HIS A 81 -5.27 2.19 -2.99
C HIS A 81 -3.83 2.38 -3.44
N ILE A 82 -3.32 1.39 -4.18
CA ILE A 82 -1.98 1.40 -4.76
C ILE A 82 -2.10 1.51 -6.28
N MET A 83 -1.27 2.34 -6.88
CA MET A 83 -1.08 2.40 -8.32
C MET A 83 0.13 1.56 -8.71
N MET A 84 -0.07 0.74 -9.73
CA MET A 84 0.95 -0.05 -10.40
C MET A 84 1.21 0.61 -11.75
N ALA A 85 2.34 1.31 -11.89
CA ALA A 85 2.66 2.02 -13.13
C ALA A 85 3.97 1.51 -13.74
N ALA A 86 3.97 1.19 -15.03
CA ALA A 86 5.19 0.83 -15.75
C ALA A 86 5.91 2.11 -16.19
N VAL A 87 6.89 2.52 -15.39
CA VAL A 87 7.67 3.75 -15.59
C VAL A 87 8.91 3.42 -16.44
N TYR A 88 8.70 3.39 -17.75
CA TYR A 88 9.69 3.06 -18.77
C TYR A 88 9.87 4.23 -19.73
N GLU A 89 11.02 4.27 -20.39
CA GLU A 89 11.24 5.17 -21.53
C GLU A 89 10.32 4.85 -22.70
N ASP A 90 9.97 5.86 -23.50
CA ASP A 90 9.09 5.72 -24.69
C ASP A 90 9.57 4.62 -25.65
N LYS A 91 10.88 4.47 -25.84
CA LYS A 91 11.48 3.44 -26.71
C LYS A 91 11.24 2.01 -26.22
N ARG A 92 10.92 1.84 -24.93
CA ARG A 92 10.68 0.56 -24.26
C ARG A 92 9.20 0.37 -23.93
N TYR A 93 8.29 1.13 -24.56
CA TYR A 93 6.85 1.02 -24.32
C TYR A 93 6.31 -0.40 -24.48
N ALA A 94 6.77 -1.14 -25.48
CA ALA A 94 6.35 -2.54 -25.67
C ALA A 94 6.73 -3.43 -24.47
N GLU A 95 7.92 -3.23 -23.90
CA GLU A 95 8.36 -3.94 -22.69
C GLU A 95 7.53 -3.52 -21.47
N ALA A 96 7.22 -2.23 -21.33
CA ALA A 96 6.34 -1.71 -20.29
C ALA A 96 4.97 -2.41 -20.30
N LEU A 97 4.40 -2.63 -21.49
CA LEU A 97 3.15 -3.36 -21.66
C LEU A 97 3.30 -4.86 -21.32
N SER A 98 4.40 -5.50 -21.69
CA SER A 98 4.66 -6.90 -21.32
C SER A 98 4.78 -7.07 -19.80
N VAL A 99 5.48 -6.16 -19.13
CA VAL A 99 5.60 -6.17 -17.66
C VAL A 99 4.25 -5.95 -16.98
N LEU A 100 3.42 -5.03 -17.49
CA LEU A 100 2.05 -4.84 -16.99
C LEU A 100 1.17 -6.09 -17.16
N SER A 101 1.26 -6.75 -18.31
CA SER A 101 0.51 -7.99 -18.56
C SER A 101 0.89 -9.11 -17.58
N ASP A 102 2.19 -9.26 -17.31
CA ASP A 102 2.68 -10.25 -16.34
C ASP A 102 2.29 -9.88 -14.91
N ALA A 103 2.30 -8.58 -14.56
CA ALA A 103 1.86 -8.10 -13.26
C ALA A 103 0.35 -8.37 -13.03
N LEU A 104 -0.49 -8.18 -14.04
CA LEU A 104 -1.92 -8.54 -13.97
C LEU A 104 -2.10 -10.04 -13.77
N THR A 105 -1.30 -10.86 -14.46
CA THR A 105 -1.31 -12.32 -14.29
C THR A 105 -0.91 -12.75 -12.87
N PHE A 106 0.11 -12.09 -12.30
CA PHE A 106 0.51 -12.30 -10.90
C PHE A 106 -0.62 -11.99 -9.92
N ILE A 107 -1.28 -10.84 -10.08
CA ILE A 107 -2.38 -10.41 -9.22
C ILE A 107 -3.55 -11.39 -9.31
N GLN A 108 -3.90 -11.82 -10.53
CA GLN A 108 -5.00 -12.74 -10.75
C GLN A 108 -4.73 -14.13 -10.14
N SER A 109 -3.47 -14.59 -10.16
CA SER A 109 -3.08 -15.89 -9.62
C SER A 109 -2.82 -15.89 -8.12
N LEU A 110 -2.35 -14.78 -7.56
CA LEU A 110 -1.97 -14.66 -6.15
C LEU A 110 -2.53 -13.36 -5.52
N PRO A 111 -3.87 -13.25 -5.38
CA PRO A 111 -4.49 -12.05 -4.83
C PRO A 111 -4.27 -11.89 -3.32
N ARG A 112 -3.88 -12.94 -2.61
CA ARG A 112 -3.65 -12.91 -1.16
C ARG A 112 -2.17 -13.03 -0.83
N PHE A 113 -1.70 -12.22 0.10
CA PHE A 113 -0.34 -12.27 0.61
C PHE A 113 -0.31 -12.03 2.12
N GLU A 114 0.83 -12.34 2.74
CA GLU A 114 1.00 -12.28 4.20
C GLU A 114 2.22 -11.44 4.56
N VAL A 115 2.10 -10.66 5.64
CA VAL A 115 3.17 -9.84 6.19
C VAL A 115 3.23 -10.06 7.69
N GLY A 116 4.18 -10.86 8.15
CA GLY A 116 4.16 -11.35 9.53
C GLY A 116 2.96 -12.27 9.75
N ASN A 117 2.11 -11.96 10.73
CA ASN A 117 0.93 -12.77 11.06
C ASN A 117 -0.37 -12.21 10.46
N GLU A 118 -0.27 -11.18 9.61
CA GLU A 118 -1.43 -10.51 9.00
C GLU A 118 -1.57 -10.90 7.53
N SER A 119 -2.82 -11.12 7.11
CA SER A 119 -3.17 -11.47 5.73
C SER A 119 -3.83 -10.30 5.03
N TYR A 120 -3.39 -10.04 3.81
CA TYR A 120 -3.85 -8.95 2.96
C TYR A 120 -4.37 -9.50 1.64
N THR A 121 -5.42 -8.86 1.12
CA THR A 121 -6.01 -9.22 -0.17
C THR A 121 -5.90 -8.03 -1.12
N LEU A 122 -5.51 -8.30 -2.36
CA LEU A 122 -5.44 -7.34 -3.44
C LEU A 122 -6.63 -7.51 -4.38
N GLU A 123 -7.27 -6.40 -4.72
CA GLU A 123 -8.40 -6.35 -5.65
C GLU A 123 -8.11 -5.29 -6.73
N LEU A 124 -8.32 -5.63 -8.01
CA LEU A 124 -8.25 -4.63 -9.08
C LEU A 124 -9.43 -3.66 -8.97
N VAL A 125 -9.16 -2.36 -9.08
CA VAL A 125 -10.19 -1.32 -8.97
C VAL A 125 -10.55 -0.81 -10.36
N PRO A 126 -11.84 -0.84 -10.76
CA PRO A 126 -12.27 -0.18 -11.99
C PRO A 126 -12.10 1.34 -11.82
N MET A 127 -11.47 1.99 -12.79
CA MET A 127 -11.22 3.43 -12.78
C MET A 127 -11.84 4.08 -14.01
N SER A 128 -12.47 5.25 -13.82
CA SER A 128 -12.90 6.07 -14.95
C SER A 128 -11.69 6.76 -15.59
N THR A 129 -11.80 7.13 -16.86
CA THR A 129 -10.77 7.92 -17.56
C THR A 129 -10.56 9.29 -16.89
N THR A 130 -11.62 9.86 -16.32
CA THR A 130 -11.57 11.13 -15.56
C THR A 130 -10.75 10.98 -14.28
N ASP A 131 -11.00 9.93 -13.48
CA ASP A 131 -10.27 9.72 -12.23
C ASP A 131 -8.79 9.44 -12.50
N LEU A 132 -8.52 8.63 -13.53
CA LEU A 132 -7.16 8.36 -13.98
C LEU A 132 -6.45 9.66 -14.40
N HIS A 133 -7.10 10.51 -15.19
CA HIS A 133 -6.58 11.82 -15.58
C HIS A 133 -6.28 12.70 -14.36
N ASN A 134 -7.20 12.78 -13.39
CA ASN A 134 -7.04 13.60 -12.19
C ASN A 134 -5.82 13.16 -11.35
N ILE A 135 -5.61 11.85 -11.19
CA ILE A 135 -4.45 11.30 -10.47
C ILE A 135 -3.16 11.73 -11.17
N TRP A 136 -3.06 11.50 -12.48
CA TRP A 136 -1.84 11.81 -13.23
C TRP A 136 -1.54 13.30 -13.32
N THR A 137 -2.56 14.15 -13.46
CA THR A 137 -2.41 15.61 -13.41
C THR A 137 -1.87 16.07 -12.05
N THR A 138 -2.33 15.45 -10.96
CA THR A 138 -1.83 15.76 -9.59
C THR A 138 -0.38 15.28 -9.40
N MET A 139 0.02 14.21 -10.07
CA MET A 139 1.38 13.66 -10.07
C MET A 139 2.33 14.35 -11.07
N GLY A 140 2.08 15.60 -11.44
CA GLY A 140 2.99 16.36 -12.32
C GLY A 140 2.77 16.11 -13.83
N GLY A 141 1.69 15.43 -14.21
CA GLY A 141 1.19 15.38 -15.59
C GLY A 141 1.86 14.39 -16.52
N GLN A 142 2.92 13.70 -16.11
CA GLN A 142 3.53 12.64 -16.91
C GLN A 142 2.73 11.33 -16.75
N TYR A 143 2.10 10.89 -17.82
CA TYR A 143 1.28 9.68 -17.83
C TYR A 143 2.12 8.43 -18.12
N TYR A 144 1.89 7.37 -17.34
CA TYR A 144 2.42 6.03 -17.64
C TYR A 144 1.29 4.99 -17.69
N PRO A 145 1.44 3.94 -18.51
CA PRO A 145 0.58 2.76 -18.46
C PRO A 145 0.46 2.24 -17.03
N SER A 146 -0.78 2.14 -16.53
CA SER A 146 -1.01 1.85 -15.12
C SER A 146 -2.38 1.23 -14.84
N PHE A 147 -2.49 0.60 -13.67
CA PHE A 147 -3.76 0.19 -13.07
C PHE A 147 -3.72 0.40 -11.56
N ILE A 148 -4.90 0.40 -10.93
CA ILE A 148 -5.03 0.59 -9.49
C ILE A 148 -5.54 -0.68 -8.83
N CYS A 149 -4.94 -0.99 -7.69
CA CYS A 149 -5.36 -2.07 -6.82
C CYS A 149 -5.74 -1.52 -5.45
N LYS A 150 -6.70 -2.19 -4.80
CA LYS A 150 -7.07 -1.97 -3.41
C LYS A 150 -6.50 -3.11 -2.57
N VAL A 151 -5.66 -2.77 -1.60
CA VAL A 151 -5.17 -3.69 -0.56
C VAL A 151 -6.11 -3.60 0.64
N ARG A 152 -6.68 -4.74 1.03
CA ARG A 152 -7.55 -4.89 2.21
C ARG A 152 -6.80 -5.54 3.37
N GLY A 153 -7.29 -5.30 4.59
CA GLY A 153 -6.76 -5.92 5.81
C GLY A 153 -5.87 -5.01 6.66
N LEU A 154 -5.67 -3.74 6.26
CA LEU A 154 -4.91 -2.79 7.06
C LEU A 154 -5.69 -2.38 8.31
N THR A 155 -5.13 -2.69 9.48
CA THR A 155 -5.73 -2.35 10.78
C THR A 155 -4.74 -1.53 11.60
N VAL A 156 -5.16 -0.36 12.10
CA VAL A 156 -4.35 0.47 13.00
C VAL A 156 -4.99 0.47 14.39
N ASP A 157 -4.37 -0.16 15.38
CA ASP A 157 -4.83 -0.13 16.78
C ASP A 157 -4.13 1.01 17.55
N SER A 158 -4.88 1.68 18.43
CA SER A 158 -4.36 2.75 19.30
C SER A 158 -3.56 2.22 20.49
N ALA A 159 -3.58 0.91 20.75
CA ALA A 159 -2.83 0.29 21.84
C ALA A 159 -1.30 0.49 21.75
N GLU A 160 -0.75 0.80 20.57
CA GLU A 160 0.67 1.12 20.39
C GLU A 160 1.10 2.44 21.08
N ILE A 161 0.17 3.32 21.43
CA ILE A 161 0.50 4.65 22.00
C ILE A 161 0.66 4.60 23.53
N MET A 162 0.07 3.61 24.23
CA MET A 162 0.05 3.57 25.70
C MET A 162 1.33 3.01 26.36
N SER A 163 2.26 2.45 25.60
CA SER A 163 3.53 1.94 26.16
C SER A 163 4.58 3.04 26.41
N GLY A 164 4.33 4.28 25.95
CA GLY A 164 5.30 5.38 26.04
C GLY A 164 5.13 6.34 27.23
N SER A 165 4.06 6.23 28.03
CA SER A 165 3.74 7.23 29.07
C SER A 165 3.72 6.71 30.52
N SER A 166 4.07 5.45 30.76
CA SER A 166 4.24 4.93 32.13
C SER A 166 5.70 4.96 32.59
N MET A 167 6.31 6.16 32.58
CA MET A 167 7.52 6.46 33.37
C MET A 167 7.60 7.97 33.61
N ALA A 168 6.72 8.49 34.47
CA ALA A 168 6.94 9.77 35.15
C ALA A 168 6.10 9.82 36.42
N GLY A 169 6.75 9.82 37.59
CA GLY A 169 6.15 10.26 38.85
C GLY A 169 6.09 9.26 39.99
N THR A 170 7.19 8.59 40.33
CA THR A 170 7.43 8.20 41.73
C THR A 170 8.41 9.21 42.32
N THR A 171 7.89 10.27 42.92
CA THR A 171 8.64 11.07 43.89
C THR A 171 8.20 10.61 45.28
N ASP A 172 8.99 9.70 45.86
CA ASP A 172 8.97 9.43 47.29
C ASP A 172 9.38 10.70 48.04
N VAL A 173 8.47 11.25 48.84
CA VAL A 173 8.81 12.21 49.89
C VAL A 173 8.74 11.45 51.22
N LYS A 174 9.91 11.08 51.75
CA LYS A 174 10.04 10.65 53.15
C LYS A 174 9.98 11.89 54.04
N THR A 175 9.08 11.86 55.01
CA THR A 175 9.05 12.77 56.17
C THR A 175 9.88 12.18 57.29
#